data_AF-A0A8T4J814-F1
#
_entry.id   AF-A0A8T4J814-F1
#
_cell.length_a   1.000
_cell.length_b   1.000
_cell.length_c   1.000
_cell.angle_alpha   90.00
_cell.angle_beta   90.00
_cell.angle_gamma   90.00
#
_symmetry.space_group_name_H-M   'P 1'
#
loop_
_entity.id
_entity.type
_entity.pdbx_description
1 polymer ?
#
loop_
_entity_poly.entity_id
_entity_poly.type
_entity_poly.pdbx_seq_one_letter_code
_entity_poly.pdbx_strand_id
1 'polypeptide(L)' 'VSSIKSMIGHSLGAIGSIEVAACALAIENNVVPPTANLHEADPECDLDYVPNEARELQVDNVLSVGSGFGGFQ' A
#
# COMPACT_ATOMS: atom_id res chain seq x y z
N VAL A 1 1.23 6.89 -2.60
CA VAL A 1 1.12 5.43 -2.83
C VAL A 1 1.74 4.73 -1.62
N SER A 2 1.30 3.55 -1.21
CA SER A 2 1.99 2.79 -0.15
C SER A 2 1.81 1.28 -0.33
N SER A 3 2.58 0.47 0.39
CA SER A 3 2.53 -1.00 0.29
C SER A 3 2.43 -1.65 1.66
N ILE A 4 1.26 -2.21 1.99
CA ILE A 4 1.06 -2.94 3.27
C ILE A 4 1.83 -4.27 3.32
N LYS A 5 2.29 -4.78 2.17
CA LYS A 5 3.18 -5.95 2.10
C LYS A 5 4.46 -5.74 2.93
N SER A 6 4.87 -4.48 3.17
CA SER A 6 6.01 -4.17 4.04
C SER A 6 5.82 -4.59 5.49
N MET A 7 4.57 -4.80 5.94
CA MET A 7 4.22 -5.16 7.32
C MET A 7 3.71 -6.59 7.44
N ILE A 8 2.88 -7.03 6.49
CA ILE A 8 2.21 -8.35 6.55
C ILE A 8 2.78 -9.37 5.55
N GLY A 9 3.78 -8.98 4.76
CA GLY A 9 4.37 -9.81 3.71
C GLY A 9 3.45 -10.01 2.50
N HIS A 10 3.83 -10.94 1.64
CA HIS A 10 3.08 -11.27 0.42
C HIS A 10 2.40 -12.63 0.53
N SER A 11 1.10 -12.62 0.88
CA SER A 11 0.27 -13.82 1.02
C SER A 11 -0.29 -14.39 -0.30
N LEU A 12 0.43 -14.17 -1.41
CA LEU A 12 0.05 -14.60 -2.77
C LEU A 12 -1.40 -14.21 -3.12
N GLY A 13 -2.24 -15.18 -3.51
CA GLY A 13 -3.62 -14.92 -3.94
C GLY A 13 -4.50 -14.24 -2.89
N ALA A 14 -4.15 -14.31 -1.60
CA ALA A 14 -4.90 -13.62 -0.56
C ALA A 14 -4.58 -12.12 -0.45
N ILE A 15 -3.44 -11.66 -0.98
CA ILE A 15 -2.96 -10.30 -0.70
C ILE A 15 -3.88 -9.23 -1.26
N GLY A 16 -4.48 -9.47 -2.43
CA GLY A 16 -5.40 -8.52 -3.06
C GLY A 16 -6.63 -8.27 -2.18
N SER A 17 -7.20 -9.30 -1.59
CA SER A 17 -8.34 -9.15 -0.66
C SER A 17 -7.96 -8.39 0.62
N ILE A 18 -6.75 -8.60 1.14
CA ILE A 18 -6.26 -7.87 2.32
C ILE A 18 -6.00 -6.40 1.98
N GLU A 19 -5.45 -6.11 0.79
CA GLU A 19 -5.24 -4.75 0.31
C GLU A 19 -6.55 -3.99 0.11
N VAL A 20 -7.59 -4.66 -0.39
CA VAL A 20 -8.94 -4.07 -0.51
C VAL A 20 -9.53 -3.75 0.87
N ALA A 21 -9.38 -4.65 1.85
CA ALA A 21 -9.82 -4.37 3.23
C ALA A 21 -9.06 -3.17 3.84
N ALA A 22 -7.75 -3.09 3.64
CA ALA A 22 -6.94 -1.95 4.09
C ALA A 22 -7.35 -0.65 3.40
N CYS A 23 -7.69 -0.69 2.10
CA CYS A 23 -8.19 0.46 1.35
C CYS A 23 -9.54 0.98 1.90
N ALA A 24 -10.46 0.07 2.24
CA ALA A 24 -11.73 0.45 2.86
C ALA A 24 -11.51 1.13 4.22
N LEU A 25 -10.61 0.58 5.05
CA LEU A 25 -10.24 1.17 6.34
C LEU A 25 -9.51 2.52 6.19
N ALA A 26 -8.71 2.70 5.13
CA ALA A 26 -8.04 3.96 4.87
C ALA A 26 -9.03 5.09 4.57
N ILE A 27 -10.08 4.80 3.80
CA ILE A 27 -11.20 5.73 3.56
C ILE A 27 -11.96 6.02 4.86
N GLU A 28 -12.35 4.96 5.58
CA GLU A 28 -13.14 5.09 6.82
C GLU A 28 -12.43 5.96 7.87
N ASN A 29 -11.13 5.77 8.03
CA ASN A 29 -10.35 6.41 9.09
C ASN A 29 -9.62 7.69 8.63
N ASN A 30 -9.63 8.03 7.34
CA ASN A 30 -8.81 9.13 6.78
C ASN A 30 -7.32 9.01 7.14
N VAL A 31 -6.79 7.78 7.03
CA VAL A 31 -5.38 7.47 7.33
C VAL A 31 -4.81 6.60 6.22
N VAL A 32 -3.69 7.03 5.66
CA VAL A 32 -2.92 6.24 4.69
C VAL A 32 -1.89 5.39 5.45
N PRO A 33 -1.91 4.05 5.30
CA PRO A 33 -0.93 3.17 5.95
C PRO A 33 0.47 3.41 5.38
N PRO A 34 1.53 3.27 6.20
CA PRO A 34 2.89 3.48 5.75
C PRO A 34 3.42 2.32 4.91
N THR A 35 4.45 2.62 4.13
CA THR A 35 5.42 1.62 3.66
C THR A 35 6.52 1.53 4.71
N ALA A 36 6.44 0.50 5.56
CA ALA A 36 7.43 0.24 6.61
C ALA A 36 8.80 -0.16 6.04
N ASN A 37 9.86 0.08 6.81
CA ASN A 37 11.25 -0.28 6.48
C ASN A 37 11.86 0.48 5.29
N LEU A 38 11.24 1.57 4.83
CA LEU A 38 11.77 2.39 3.73
C LEU A 38 12.70 3.47 4.29
N HIS A 39 13.99 3.15 4.38
CA HIS A 39 15.02 4.05 4.94
C HIS A 39 15.89 4.73 3.88
N GLU A 40 16.13 4.05 2.76
CA GLU A 40 16.93 4.53 1.64
C GLU A 40 16.03 4.62 0.41
N ALA A 41 15.93 5.80 -0.19
CA ALA A 41 15.12 6.02 -1.38
C ALA A 41 15.89 5.56 -2.62
N ASP A 42 15.20 4.87 -3.51
CA ASP A 42 15.71 4.49 -4.83
C ASP A 42 15.43 5.62 -5.84
N PRO A 43 16.43 6.13 -6.59
CA PRO A 43 16.21 7.16 -7.61
C PRO A 43 15.19 6.81 -8.70
N GLU A 44 14.97 5.52 -8.98
CA GLU A 44 13.94 5.05 -9.93
C GLU A 44 12.54 5.00 -9.31
N CYS A 45 12.45 5.02 -7.98
CA CYS A 45 11.22 5.07 -7.21
C CYS A 45 11.06 6.47 -6.60
N ASP A 46 10.65 7.45 -7.42
CA ASP A 46 10.61 8.87 -7.06
C ASP A 46 9.24 9.39 -6.58
N LEU A 47 8.25 8.50 -6.40
CA LEU A 47 6.93 8.85 -5.87
C LEU A 47 6.92 9.00 -4.34
N ASP A 48 5.81 9.51 -3.81
CA ASP A 48 5.56 9.51 -2.36
C ASP A 48 5.02 8.15 -1.91
N TYR A 49 5.89 7.35 -1.31
CA TYR A 49 5.61 6.00 -0.81
C TYR A 49 5.12 5.95 0.65
N VAL A 50 4.88 7.10 1.29
CA VAL A 50 4.48 7.19 2.72
C VAL A 50 5.43 6.38 3.62
N PRO A 51 6.73 6.75 3.70
CA PRO A 51 7.73 5.94 4.39
C PRO A 51 7.54 5.95 5.90
N ASN A 52 7.57 4.76 6.51
CA ASN A 52 7.69 4.47 7.95
C ASN A 52 6.54 4.91 8.87
N GLU A 53 5.98 6.11 8.69
CA GLU A 53 4.93 6.66 9.53
C GLU A 53 3.62 6.82 8.76
N ALA A 54 2.51 6.41 9.38
CA ALA A 54 1.19 6.60 8.82
C ALA A 54 0.89 8.09 8.63
N ARG A 55 0.08 8.43 7.62
CA ARG A 55 -0.28 9.81 7.34
C ARG A 55 -1.78 10.02 7.46
N GLU A 56 -2.18 10.94 8.32
CA GLU A 56 -3.55 11.47 8.35
C GLU A 56 -3.78 12.33 7.11
N LEU A 57 -4.81 11.99 6.34
CA LEU A 57 -5.19 12.66 5.09
C LEU A 57 -6.66 12.35 4.81
N GLN A 58 -7.44 13.32 4.33
CA GLN A 58 -8.78 13.00 3.85
C GLN A 58 -8.67 12.06 2.63
N VAL A 59 -9.25 10.86 2.74
CA VAL A 59 -9.20 9.83 1.69
C VAL A 59 -10.61 9.56 1.17
N ASP A 60 -10.97 10.21 0.07
CA ASP A 60 -12.29 9.99 -0.55
C ASP A 60 -12.28 8.83 -1.56
N ASN A 61 -11.13 8.56 -2.18
CA ASN A 61 -10.97 7.55 -3.22
C ASN A 61 -9.61 6.84 -3.10
N VAL A 62 -9.57 5.56 -3.47
CA VAL A 62 -8.38 4.71 -3.40
C VAL A 62 -8.26 3.86 -4.66
N LEU A 63 -7.03 3.50 -5.01
CA LEU A 63 -6.71 2.55 -6.07
C LEU A 63 -5.79 1.47 -5.50
N SER A 64 -6.19 0.21 -5.63
CA SER A 64 -5.36 -0.96 -5.32
C SER A 64 -5.01 -1.66 -6.62
N VAL A 65 -3.71 -1.89 -6.86
CA VAL A 65 -3.18 -2.57 -8.05
C VAL A 65 -2.40 -3.80 -7.64
N GLY A 66 -2.63 -4.90 -8.36
CA GLY A 66 -1.94 -6.17 -8.17
C GLY A 66 -1.16 -6.57 -9.41
N SER A 67 -0.23 -7.50 -9.27
CA SER A 67 0.37 -8.20 -10.40
C SER A 67 0.72 -9.62 -9.96
N GLY A 68 0.42 -10.60 -10.81
CA GLY A 68 0.60 -12.02 -10.54
C GLY A 68 1.39 -12.75 -11.63
N PHE A 69 2.00 -13.87 -11.28
CA PHE A 69 2.70 -14.73 -12.24
C PHE A 69 1.78 -15.14 -13.40
N GLY A 70 2.30 -15.18 -14.62
CA GLY A 70 1.52 -15.42 -15.83
C GLY A 70 1.04 -14.15 -16.54
N GLY A 71 1.45 -12.97 -16.06
CA GLY A 71 1.10 -11.69 -16.67
C GLY A 71 -0.28 -11.17 -16.27
N PHE A 72 -0.83 -11.65 -15.14
CA PHE A 72 -2.07 -11.12 -14.60
C PHE A 72 -1.81 -9.78 -13.92
N GLN A 73 -2.72 -8.84 -14.13
CA GLN A 73 -2.74 -7.51 -13.53
C GLN A 73 -4.07 -7.34 -12.81
#